data_AF-A0A379C5H9-F1
#
_entry.id   AF-A0A379C5H9-F1
#
_cell.length_a   1.000
_cell.length_b   1.000
_cell.length_c   1.000
_cell.angle_alpha   90.00
_cell.angle_beta   90.00
_cell.angle_gamma   90.00
#
_symmetry.space_group_name_H-M   'P 1'
#
loop_
_entity.id
_entity.type
_entity.pdbx_description
1 polymer ?
#
loop_
_entity_poly.entity_id
_entity_poly.type
_entity_poly.pdbx_seq_one_letter_code
_entity_poly.pdbx_strand_id
1 'polypeptide(L)'
;MADLNGYELTHKKIMDSGKANFLKDGYERANLRKICKDAGVTTGAFYRHFNDKEDLFISLVDPLAKELLGFYNKFEEESFQNIEKNCGEDLSKINIEGSIESALYMFSKKDLFNLLIYKSYGTKYDNYIELLVEKEDINRHKAFHII
;
A
#
# COMPACT_ATOMS: atom_id res chain seq x y z
N MET A 1 -2.33 10.25 -24.75
CA MET A 1 -3.18 10.35 -23.55
C MET A 1 -4.52 9.76 -23.93
N ALA A 2 -5.01 8.74 -23.22
CA ALA A 2 -6.33 8.18 -23.50
C ALA A 2 -7.41 9.22 -23.17
N ASP A 3 -8.42 9.36 -24.04
CA ASP A 3 -9.60 10.17 -23.76
C ASP A 3 -10.40 9.52 -22.63
N LEU A 4 -10.20 10.02 -21.41
CA LEU A 4 -10.99 9.61 -20.26
C LEU A 4 -12.42 10.12 -20.42
N ASN A 5 -13.41 9.24 -20.20
CA ASN A 5 -14.80 9.67 -20.21
C ASN A 5 -15.12 10.55 -18.97
N GLY A 6 -16.30 11.18 -18.96
CA GLY A 6 -16.69 12.09 -17.88
C GLY A 6 -16.73 11.44 -16.48
N TYR A 7 -17.02 10.14 -16.41
CA TYR A 7 -16.99 9.38 -15.16
C TYR A 7 -15.55 9.19 -14.67
N GLU A 8 -14.66 8.70 -15.53
CA GLU A 8 -13.25 8.44 -15.19
C GLU A 8 -12.51 9.73 -14.80
N LEU A 9 -12.76 10.83 -15.49
CA LEU A 9 -12.18 12.13 -15.14
C LEU A 9 -12.63 12.59 -13.75
N THR A 10 -13.91 12.41 -13.43
CA THR A 10 -14.47 12.76 -12.12
C THR A 10 -13.90 11.85 -11.02
N HIS A 11 -13.84 10.54 -11.28
CA HIS A 11 -13.24 9.57 -10.38
C HIS A 11 -11.79 9.94 -10.06
N LYS A 12 -10.99 10.25 -11.09
CA LYS A 12 -9.60 10.68 -10.93
C LYS A 12 -9.46 11.95 -10.09
N LYS A 13 -10.31 12.97 -10.33
CA LYS A 13 -10.31 14.21 -9.53
C LYS A 13 -10.57 13.95 -8.05
N ILE A 14 -11.52 13.05 -7.75
CA ILE A 14 -11.81 12.66 -6.36
C ILE A 14 -10.62 11.91 -5.75
N MET A 15 -10.00 10.98 -6.48
CA MET A 15 -8.81 10.25 -6.04
C MET A 15 -7.63 11.20 -5.75
N ASP A 16 -7.32 12.12 -6.65
CA ASP A 16 -6.22 13.08 -6.51
C ASP A 16 -6.46 14.02 -5.30
N SER A 17 -7.68 14.54 -5.16
CA SER A 17 -8.07 15.40 -4.04
C SER A 17 -8.04 14.66 -2.69
N GLY A 18 -8.55 13.43 -2.69
CA GLY A 18 -8.52 12.54 -1.53
C GLY A 18 -7.09 12.30 -1.07
N LYS A 19 -6.22 11.85 -1.99
CA LYS A 19 -4.79 11.63 -1.72
C LYS A 19 -4.13 12.85 -1.09
N ALA A 20 -4.33 14.04 -1.67
CA ALA A 20 -3.75 15.28 -1.16
C ALA A 20 -4.23 15.63 0.26
N ASN A 21 -5.53 15.51 0.53
CA ASN A 21 -6.11 15.79 1.84
C ASN A 21 -5.65 14.76 2.89
N PHE A 22 -5.60 13.47 2.55
CA PHE A 22 -5.13 12.43 3.46
C PHE A 22 -3.64 12.57 3.79
N LEU A 23 -2.80 12.91 2.82
CA LEU A 23 -1.37 13.15 3.05
C LEU A 23 -1.16 14.30 4.04
N LYS A 24 -1.94 15.36 3.89
CA LYS A 24 -1.86 16.55 4.73
C LYS A 24 -2.37 16.27 6.15
N ASP A 25 -3.61 15.80 6.27
CA ASP A 25 -4.34 15.83 7.54
C ASP A 25 -4.40 14.47 8.24
N GLY A 26 -4.15 13.37 7.53
CA GLY A 26 -4.44 11.99 7.94
C GLY A 26 -5.86 11.56 7.59
N TYR A 27 -6.15 10.26 7.54
CA TYR A 27 -7.50 9.75 7.27
C TYR A 27 -8.52 10.35 8.23
N GLU A 28 -8.28 10.22 9.54
CA GLU A 28 -9.23 10.62 10.58
C GLU A 28 -9.68 12.08 10.44
N ARG A 29 -8.72 13.00 10.35
CA ARG A 29 -8.98 14.45 10.29
C ARG A 29 -9.35 14.98 8.91
N ALA A 30 -9.07 14.25 7.84
CA ALA A 30 -9.46 14.66 6.50
C ALA A 30 -10.99 14.79 6.39
N ASN A 31 -11.44 15.89 5.79
CA ASN A 31 -12.86 16.24 5.70
C ASN A 31 -13.41 15.94 4.31
N LEU A 32 -14.45 15.12 4.22
CA LEU A 32 -15.07 14.73 2.94
C LEU A 32 -15.61 15.93 2.14
N ARG A 33 -16.21 16.93 2.79
CA ARG A 33 -16.70 18.14 2.10
C ARG A 33 -15.55 18.93 1.50
N LYS A 34 -14.42 19.01 2.20
CA LYS A 34 -13.20 19.64 1.67
C LYS A 34 -12.64 18.87 0.48
N ILE A 35 -12.58 17.54 0.55
CA ILE A 35 -12.17 16.69 -0.58
C ILE A 35 -13.04 16.95 -1.80
N CYS A 36 -14.38 16.97 -1.63
CA CYS A 36 -15.31 17.23 -2.73
C CYS A 36 -15.09 18.64 -3.32
N LYS A 37 -14.93 19.65 -2.46
CA LYS A 37 -14.69 21.05 -2.87
C LYS A 37 -13.39 21.16 -3.68
N ASP A 38 -12.30 20.59 -3.18
CA ASP A 38 -10.99 20.65 -3.84
C ASP A 38 -10.97 19.84 -5.16
N ALA A 39 -11.79 18.78 -5.27
CA ALA A 39 -12.02 18.04 -6.51
C ALA A 39 -12.94 18.76 -7.52
N GLY A 40 -13.63 19.82 -7.10
CA GLY A 40 -14.63 20.52 -7.91
C GLY A 40 -15.90 19.71 -8.16
N VAL A 41 -16.31 18.85 -7.22
CA VAL A 41 -17.49 17.99 -7.34
C VAL A 41 -18.47 18.21 -6.19
N THR A 42 -19.73 17.85 -6.41
CA THR A 42 -20.73 17.82 -5.33
C THR A 42 -20.58 16.55 -4.49
N THR A 43 -21.08 16.57 -3.25
CA THR A 43 -21.09 15.36 -2.41
C THR A 43 -21.96 14.25 -3.02
N GLY A 44 -23.06 14.60 -3.70
CA GLY A 44 -23.85 13.60 -4.45
C GLY A 44 -23.10 12.99 -5.64
N ALA A 45 -22.20 13.73 -6.28
CA ALA A 45 -21.31 13.18 -7.30
C ALA A 45 -20.25 12.25 -6.68
N PHE A 46 -19.70 12.58 -5.51
CA PHE A 46 -18.78 11.71 -4.78
C PHE A 46 -19.38 10.32 -4.53
N TYR A 47 -20.62 10.26 -4.05
CA TYR A 47 -21.30 8.99 -3.74
C TYR A 47 -21.62 8.11 -4.96
N ARG A 48 -21.41 8.60 -6.19
CA ARG A 48 -21.46 7.77 -7.41
C ARG A 48 -20.16 7.02 -7.68
N HIS A 49 -19.08 7.36 -6.97
CA HIS A 49 -17.75 6.77 -7.13
C HIS A 49 -17.30 6.00 -5.89
N PHE A 50 -17.67 6.45 -4.70
CA PHE A 50 -17.26 5.86 -3.42
C PHE A 50 -18.40 5.85 -2.43
N ASN A 51 -18.49 4.80 -1.62
CA ASN A 51 -19.54 4.68 -0.60
C ASN A 51 -19.35 5.70 0.53
N ASP A 52 -18.11 5.94 0.93
CA ASP A 52 -17.73 6.87 1.98
C ASP A 52 -16.26 7.31 1.87
N LYS A 53 -15.77 8.03 2.90
CA LYS A 53 -14.38 8.49 3.00
C LYS A 53 -13.38 7.33 3.13
N GLU A 54 -13.77 6.23 3.79
CA GLU A 54 -12.90 5.07 3.98
C GLU A 54 -12.71 4.32 2.66
N ASP A 55 -13.78 4.13 1.89
CA ASP A 55 -13.73 3.50 0.57
C ASP A 55 -12.77 4.22 -0.38
N LEU A 56 -12.80 5.57 -0.38
CA LEU A 56 -11.81 6.39 -1.09
C LEU A 56 -10.38 6.15 -0.59
N PHE A 57 -10.17 6.10 0.74
CA PHE A 57 -8.84 5.87 1.31
C PHE A 57 -8.31 4.48 0.94
N ILE A 58 -9.13 3.44 1.12
CA ILE A 58 -8.81 2.05 0.79
C ILE A 58 -8.47 1.93 -0.69
N SER A 59 -9.23 2.58 -1.58
CA SER A 59 -8.98 2.58 -3.03
C SER A 59 -7.59 3.13 -3.40
N LEU A 60 -7.02 4.01 -2.57
CA LEU A 60 -5.67 4.55 -2.78
C LEU A 60 -4.56 3.61 -2.30
N VAL A 61 -4.78 2.88 -1.20
CA VAL A 61 -3.71 2.16 -0.49
C VAL A 61 -3.78 0.63 -0.61
N ASP A 62 -4.96 0.04 -0.87
CA ASP A 62 -5.15 -1.41 -0.92
C ASP A 62 -4.29 -2.10 -2.00
N PRO A 63 -4.09 -1.55 -3.21
CA PRO A 63 -3.18 -2.14 -4.19
C PRO A 63 -1.75 -2.23 -3.65
N LEU A 64 -1.23 -1.14 -3.07
CA LEU A 64 0.11 -1.11 -2.49
C LEU A 64 0.21 -2.07 -1.30
N ALA A 65 -0.79 -2.11 -0.43
CA ALA A 65 -0.80 -3.02 0.71
C ALA A 65 -0.68 -4.49 0.24
N LYS A 66 -1.48 -4.91 -0.74
CA LYS A 66 -1.41 -6.26 -1.29
C LYS A 66 -0.04 -6.60 -1.89
N GLU A 67 0.55 -5.66 -2.62
CA GLU A 67 1.89 -5.83 -3.21
C GLU A 67 2.97 -5.94 -2.14
N LEU A 68 2.90 -5.09 -1.09
CA LEU A 68 3.85 -5.13 0.03
C LEU A 68 3.78 -6.46 0.77
N LEU A 69 2.58 -6.95 1.10
CA LEU A 69 2.40 -8.28 1.68
C LEU A 69 2.91 -9.39 0.76
N GLY A 70 2.75 -9.21 -0.56
CA GLY A 70 3.30 -10.12 -1.57
C GLY A 70 4.82 -10.29 -1.47
N PHE A 71 5.58 -9.23 -1.21
CA PHE A 71 7.03 -9.34 -1.01
C PHE A 71 7.39 -10.23 0.18
N TYR A 72 6.64 -10.15 1.29
CA TYR A 72 6.86 -11.00 2.46
C TYR A 72 6.41 -12.45 2.23
N ASN A 73 5.37 -12.69 1.43
CA ASN A 73 4.89 -14.03 1.12
C ASN A 73 5.77 -14.75 0.08
N LYS A 74 6.50 -14.04 -0.79
CA LYS A 74 7.41 -14.70 -1.75
C LYS A 74 8.56 -15.47 -1.09
N PHE A 75 9.00 -15.04 0.10
CA PHE A 75 9.91 -15.82 0.95
C PHE A 75 9.30 -17.16 1.42
N GLU A 76 7.97 -17.32 1.37
CA GLU A 76 7.27 -18.55 1.75
C GLU A 76 7.20 -19.58 0.62
N GLU A 77 7.17 -19.16 -0.66
CA GLU A 77 7.01 -20.06 -1.81
C GLU A 77 8.32 -20.36 -2.56
N GLU A 78 9.14 -19.35 -2.87
CA GLU A 78 10.33 -19.51 -3.72
C GLU A 78 11.58 -19.94 -2.95
N SER A 79 11.65 -19.65 -1.65
CA SER A 79 12.80 -20.01 -0.80
C SER A 79 12.81 -21.52 -0.49
N PHE A 80 11.67 -22.17 -0.24
CA PHE A 80 11.69 -23.57 0.20
C PHE A 80 11.96 -24.59 -0.91
N GLN A 81 11.63 -24.29 -2.17
CA GLN A 81 11.82 -25.24 -3.27
C GLN A 81 13.27 -25.29 -3.80
N ASN A 82 14.06 -24.23 -3.60
CA ASN A 82 15.44 -24.14 -4.10
C ASN A 82 16.51 -24.39 -3.02
N ILE A 83 16.19 -24.24 -1.72
CA ILE A 83 17.19 -24.38 -0.66
C ILE A 83 17.57 -25.83 -0.37
N GLU A 84 16.78 -26.83 -0.78
CA GLU A 84 17.20 -28.23 -0.68
C GLU A 84 18.48 -28.56 -1.48
N LYS A 85 18.99 -27.64 -2.32
CA LYS A 85 20.12 -27.96 -3.20
C LYS A 85 21.43 -27.20 -3.11
N ASN A 86 21.59 -26.01 -2.51
CA ASN A 86 22.94 -25.43 -2.33
C ASN A 86 23.03 -24.29 -1.27
N CYS A 87 24.12 -24.36 -0.50
CA CYS A 87 24.72 -23.45 0.50
C CYS A 87 24.22 -21.99 0.61
N GLY A 88 24.14 -21.49 1.86
CA GLY A 88 23.65 -20.16 2.29
C GLY A 88 24.25 -18.89 1.66
N GLU A 89 25.14 -18.97 0.67
CA GLU A 89 25.49 -17.83 -0.18
C GLU A 89 24.31 -17.37 -1.04
N ASP A 90 23.49 -18.30 -1.57
CA ASP A 90 22.33 -17.96 -2.41
C ASP A 90 21.21 -17.29 -1.59
N LEU A 91 20.98 -17.74 -0.36
CA LEU A 91 19.96 -17.15 0.52
C LEU A 91 20.30 -15.69 0.89
N SER A 92 21.60 -15.40 1.15
CA SER A 92 22.06 -14.05 1.46
C SER A 92 21.93 -13.07 0.28
N LYS A 93 22.21 -13.53 -0.95
CA LYS A 93 22.08 -12.71 -2.17
C LYS A 93 20.62 -12.45 -2.53
N ILE A 94 19.77 -13.49 -2.47
CA ILE A 94 18.32 -13.36 -2.67
C ILE A 94 17.71 -12.38 -1.65
N ASN A 95 18.15 -12.45 -0.38
CA ASN A 95 17.69 -11.54 0.66
C ASN A 95 18.13 -10.07 0.41
N ILE A 96 19.35 -9.84 -0.06
CA ILE A 96 19.85 -8.48 -0.37
C ILE A 96 19.14 -7.90 -1.59
N GLU A 97 19.02 -8.67 -2.68
CA GLU A 97 18.36 -8.20 -3.92
C GLU A 97 16.87 -7.93 -3.69
N GLY A 98 16.16 -8.83 -2.99
CA GLY A 98 14.75 -8.64 -2.63
C GLY A 98 14.53 -7.43 -1.71
N SER A 99 15.46 -7.16 -0.79
CA SER A 99 15.40 -5.97 0.08
C SER A 99 15.59 -4.67 -0.70
N ILE A 100 16.54 -4.64 -1.65
CA ILE A 100 16.77 -3.47 -2.50
C ILE A 100 15.58 -3.22 -3.43
N GLU A 101 15.05 -4.26 -4.07
CA GLU A 101 13.86 -4.14 -4.95
C GLU A 101 12.65 -3.61 -4.18
N SER A 102 12.39 -4.16 -2.99
CA SER A 102 11.30 -3.71 -2.12
C SER A 102 11.48 -2.25 -1.70
N ALA A 103 12.70 -1.84 -1.33
CA ALA A 103 12.99 -0.46 -0.96
C ALA A 103 12.81 0.53 -2.14
N LEU A 104 13.28 0.16 -3.34
CA LEU A 104 13.07 0.95 -4.56
C LEU A 104 11.59 1.04 -4.92
N TYR A 105 10.84 -0.04 -4.75
CA TYR A 105 9.41 -0.06 -4.97
C TYR A 105 8.67 0.90 -4.02
N MET A 106 8.92 0.79 -2.71
CA MET A 106 8.37 1.69 -1.69
C MET A 106 8.73 3.15 -1.99
N PHE A 107 9.97 3.43 -2.40
CA PHE A 107 10.41 4.76 -2.77
C PHE A 107 9.65 5.31 -3.98
N SER A 108 9.43 4.48 -5.01
CA SER A 108 8.67 4.86 -6.21
C SER A 108 7.20 5.20 -5.91
N LYS A 109 6.65 4.66 -4.81
CA LYS A 109 5.27 4.89 -4.34
C LYS A 109 5.21 5.66 -3.02
N LYS A 110 6.23 6.46 -2.70
CA LYS A 110 6.43 7.09 -1.39
C LYS A 110 5.18 7.74 -0.79
N ASP A 111 4.38 8.44 -1.58
CA ASP A 111 3.15 9.06 -1.08
C ASP A 111 2.14 8.02 -0.58
N LEU A 112 1.91 6.96 -1.36
CA LEU A 112 0.96 5.90 -0.99
C LEU A 112 1.51 5.09 0.19
N PHE A 113 2.82 4.87 0.22
CA PHE A 113 3.49 4.27 1.37
C PHE A 113 3.28 5.12 2.63
N ASN A 114 3.50 6.44 2.53
CA ASN A 114 3.28 7.36 3.62
C ASN A 114 1.81 7.39 4.08
N LEU A 115 0.87 7.28 3.14
CA LEU A 115 -0.55 7.16 3.48
C LEU A 115 -0.83 5.90 4.29
N LEU A 116 -0.39 4.76 3.77
CA LEU A 116 -0.64 3.45 4.36
C LEU A 116 0.02 3.29 5.74
N ILE A 117 1.23 3.84 5.91
CA ILE A 117 2.01 3.65 7.14
C ILE A 117 1.70 4.70 8.21
N TYR A 118 1.53 5.96 7.84
CA TYR A 118 1.49 7.07 8.81
C TYR A 118 0.18 7.84 8.83
N LYS A 119 -0.76 7.54 7.91
CA LYS A 119 -2.01 8.32 7.74
C LYS A 119 -3.26 7.44 7.75
N SER A 120 -3.14 6.16 8.07
CA SER A 120 -4.21 5.16 8.08
C SER A 120 -4.97 5.04 9.41
N TYR A 121 -4.57 5.78 10.45
CA TYR A 121 -5.24 5.74 11.76
C TYR A 121 -6.75 5.90 11.65
N GLY A 122 -7.50 4.99 12.27
CA GLY A 122 -8.96 4.92 12.18
C GLY A 122 -9.53 4.21 10.94
N THR A 123 -8.69 3.50 10.16
CA THR A 123 -9.11 2.60 9.07
C THR A 123 -8.76 1.15 9.39
N LYS A 124 -9.19 0.20 8.56
CA LYS A 124 -8.70 -1.19 8.66
C LYS A 124 -7.17 -1.36 8.53
N TYR A 125 -6.44 -0.34 8.07
CA TYR A 125 -4.97 -0.34 7.95
C TYR A 125 -4.25 0.37 9.09
N ASP A 126 -4.92 0.68 10.19
CA ASP A 126 -4.32 1.37 11.34
C ASP A 126 -3.07 0.63 11.86
N ASN A 127 -3.17 -0.70 11.99
CA ASN A 127 -2.09 -1.56 12.50
C ASN A 127 -1.28 -2.24 11.38
N TYR A 128 -1.14 -1.58 10.23
CA TYR A 128 -0.52 -2.23 9.08
C TYR A 128 0.99 -2.43 9.24
N ILE A 129 1.69 -1.55 9.97
CA ILE A 129 3.11 -1.73 10.27
C ILE A 129 3.33 -2.93 11.17
N GLU A 130 2.51 -3.09 12.20
CA GLU A 130 2.56 -4.20 13.13
C GLU A 130 2.41 -5.53 12.36
N LEU A 131 1.48 -5.59 11.42
CA LEU A 131 1.32 -6.74 10.53
C LEU A 131 2.59 -7.03 9.70
N LEU A 132 3.24 -6.01 9.15
CA LEU A 132 4.49 -6.21 8.38
C LEU A 132 5.63 -6.67 9.28
N VAL A 133 5.76 -6.13 10.49
CA VAL A 133 6.77 -6.53 11.48
C VAL A 133 6.57 -7.99 11.87
N GLU A 134 5.33 -8.40 12.17
CA GLU A 134 5.02 -9.81 12.48
C GLU A 134 5.42 -10.74 11.32
N LYS A 135 5.15 -10.33 10.07
CA LYS A 135 5.55 -11.09 8.88
C LYS A 135 7.07 -11.18 8.72
N GLU A 136 7.78 -10.09 8.95
CA GLU A 136 9.24 -10.07 8.88
C GLU A 136 9.85 -10.99 9.95
N ASP A 137 9.34 -10.94 11.18
CA ASP A 137 9.81 -11.78 12.28
C ASP A 137 9.57 -13.27 11.99
N ILE A 138 8.39 -13.64 11.48
CA ILE A 138 8.10 -15.02 11.05
C ILE A 138 9.11 -15.48 9.99
N ASN A 139 9.36 -14.66 8.97
CA ASN A 139 10.29 -14.99 7.90
C ASN A 139 11.73 -15.13 8.41
N ARG A 140 12.16 -14.27 9.34
CA ARG A 140 13.49 -14.33 9.96
C ARG A 140 13.68 -15.62 10.75
N HIS A 141 12.70 -16.01 11.57
CA HIS A 141 12.73 -17.28 12.33
C HIS A 141 12.82 -18.49 11.40
N LYS A 142 12.05 -18.50 10.31
CA LYS A 142 12.13 -19.56 9.30
C LYS A 142 13.53 -19.64 8.68
N ALA A 143 14.13 -18.52 8.30
CA ALA A 143 15.47 -18.50 7.73
C ALA A 143 16.54 -19.06 8.69
N PHE A 144 16.43 -18.79 10.00
CA PHE A 144 17.33 -19.36 11.01
C PHE A 144 17.19 -20.88 11.18
N HIS A 145 16.06 -21.49 10.82
CA HIS A 145 15.90 -22.94 10.84
C HIS A 145 16.45 -23.64 9.59
N ILE A 146 16.81 -22.88 8.55
CA ILE A 146 17.30 -23.39 7.27
C ILE A 146 18.83 -23.30 7.17
N ILE A 147 19.47 -22.39 7.91
CA ILE A 147 20.93 -22.22 8.02
C ILE A 147 21.47 -23.11 9.15
#